data_AF-A0AA51RUV7-F1
#
_entry.id   AF-A0AA51RUV7-F1
#
_cell.length_a   1.000
_cell.length_b   1.000
_cell.length_c   1.000
_cell.angle_alpha   90.00
_cell.angle_beta   90.00
_cell.angle_gamma   90.00
#
_symmetry.space_group_name_H-M   'P 1'
#
loop_
_entity.id
_entity.type
_entity.pdbx_description
1 polymer ?
#
loop_
_entity_poly.entity_id
_entity_poly.type
_entity_poly.pdbx_seq_one_letter_code
_entity_poly.pdbx_strand_id
1 'polypeptide(L)'
;MLIKKTFLFSTISAIVLTLLACNSSSNEGDQQTKKQASEPKSSNTAQTVADTNNSQNNEELPEYLKNLQWVVEADVEKDLKAAVEKSDYSFLTLASRVPVVPGIDPNEAADLISRCGQKYIPGLGDVIFDDAHEKLHSKAMSYAKQYNKELLKYCKEASM
;
A
#
# COMPACT_ATOMS: atom_id res chain seq x y z
N MET A 1 53.25 -2.10 15.97
CA MET A 1 53.24 -0.76 15.34
C MET A 1 51.78 -0.35 15.19
N LEU A 2 51.26 0.41 16.16
CA LEU A 2 49.87 0.83 16.26
C LEU A 2 49.73 2.21 15.63
N ILE A 3 48.82 2.39 14.66
CA ILE A 3 48.42 3.71 14.20
C ILE A 3 46.91 3.83 14.42
N LYS A 4 46.55 4.42 15.57
CA LYS A 4 45.21 4.91 15.87
C LYS A 4 44.94 6.12 14.97
N LYS A 5 43.92 6.06 14.12
CA LYS A 5 43.38 7.25 13.45
C LYS A 5 42.35 7.91 14.36
N THR A 6 42.78 8.99 15.00
CA THR A 6 41.95 9.97 15.70
C THR A 6 41.15 10.76 14.66
N PHE A 7 39.83 10.58 14.64
CA PHE A 7 38.92 11.48 13.93
C PHE A 7 38.59 12.66 14.85
N LEU A 8 38.91 13.85 14.37
CA LEU A 8 38.66 15.13 15.04
C LEU A 8 37.17 15.47 14.96
N PHE A 9 36.60 15.77 16.12
CA PHE A 9 35.29 16.37 16.30
C PHE A 9 35.28 17.76 15.67
N SER A 10 34.38 18.00 14.71
CA SER A 10 34.00 19.35 14.29
C SER A 10 32.63 19.66 14.88
N THR A 11 32.63 20.65 15.75
CA THR A 11 31.50 21.12 16.54
C THR A 11 30.78 22.27 15.85
N ILE A 12 29.47 22.32 16.11
CA ILE A 12 28.59 23.50 16.10
C ILE A 12 28.21 24.05 14.71
N SER A 13 26.95 23.80 14.33
CA SER A 13 26.08 24.92 13.98
C SER A 13 24.71 24.71 14.61
N ALA A 14 24.41 25.54 15.59
CA ALA A 14 23.08 25.73 16.14
C ALA A 14 22.21 26.56 15.17
N ILE A 15 20.95 26.75 15.59
CA ILE A 15 19.97 27.76 15.12
C ILE A 15 19.28 27.30 13.80
N VAL A 16 17.95 27.18 13.68
CA VAL A 16 16.83 27.99 14.18
C VAL A 16 15.60 27.10 14.40
N LEU A 17 14.99 27.21 15.58
CA LEU A 17 13.63 26.77 15.87
C LEU A 17 12.65 27.80 15.27
N THR A 18 11.82 27.41 14.30
CA THR A 18 10.66 28.22 13.91
C THR A 18 9.40 27.40 14.15
N LEU A 19 8.76 27.71 15.28
CA LEU A 19 7.42 27.28 15.63
C LEU A 19 6.43 28.08 14.75
N LEU A 20 5.76 27.42 13.82
CA LEU A 20 4.48 27.89 13.30
C LEU A 20 3.37 27.09 13.95
N ALA A 21 2.75 27.68 14.97
CA ALA A 21 1.47 27.24 15.49
C ALA A 21 0.37 27.93 14.66
N CYS A 22 -0.40 27.15 13.89
CA CYS A 22 -1.75 27.57 13.48
C CYS A 22 -2.75 26.77 14.30
N ASN A 23 -3.41 27.51 15.19
CA ASN A 23 -4.47 27.05 16.08
C ASN A 23 -5.81 27.04 15.30
N SER A 24 -6.52 25.92 15.43
CA SER A 24 -7.97 25.68 15.40
C SER A 24 -8.91 26.66 14.68
N SER A 25 -9.71 26.12 13.75
CA SER A 25 -11.13 26.48 13.70
C SER A 25 -11.96 25.26 13.27
N SER A 26 -12.56 24.62 14.26
CA SER A 26 -13.70 23.72 14.09
C SER A 26 -14.86 24.51 13.51
N ASN A 27 -15.54 23.97 12.51
CA ASN A 27 -16.93 24.30 12.21
C ASN A 27 -17.70 22.99 12.18
N GLU A 28 -18.41 22.75 13.28
CA GLU A 28 -19.52 21.79 13.33
C GLU A 28 -20.69 22.41 12.56
N GLY A 29 -21.13 21.71 11.51
CA GLY A 29 -22.34 22.02 10.77
C GLY A 29 -23.25 20.81 10.80
N ASP A 30 -24.29 20.90 11.63
CA ASP A 30 -25.31 19.89 11.84
C ASP A 30 -26.21 19.64 10.61
N GLN A 31 -26.42 18.35 10.39
CA GLN A 31 -27.64 17.62 10.04
C GLN A 31 -28.87 18.25 9.34
N GLN A 32 -29.49 17.33 8.55
CA GLN A 32 -30.89 17.21 8.10
C GLN A 32 -31.26 18.10 6.91
N THR A 33 -31.97 17.66 5.86
CA THR A 33 -32.89 16.54 5.59
C THR A 33 -33.02 16.51 4.04
N LYS A 34 -33.37 15.47 3.27
CA LYS A 34 -34.65 14.74 3.21
C LYS A 34 -34.61 13.85 1.95
N LYS A 35 -35.16 12.63 2.07
CA LYS A 35 -35.89 11.81 1.08
C LYS A 35 -35.78 12.16 -0.42
N GLN A 36 -35.52 11.15 -1.27
CA GLN A 36 -36.60 10.42 -1.99
C GLN A 36 -36.07 9.19 -2.74
N ALA A 37 -36.82 8.09 -2.66
CA ALA A 37 -36.66 6.89 -3.46
C ALA A 37 -37.40 7.04 -4.79
N SER A 38 -36.84 6.52 -5.88
CA SER A 38 -37.58 5.95 -7.03
C SER A 38 -36.62 5.37 -8.09
N GLU A 39 -36.59 4.05 -8.22
CA GLU A 39 -36.55 3.36 -9.52
C GLU A 39 -38.02 3.25 -10.02
N PRO A 40 -38.37 3.13 -11.33
CA PRO A 40 -37.75 2.20 -12.29
C PRO A 40 -37.74 2.54 -13.81
N LYS A 41 -36.92 1.75 -14.54
CA LYS A 41 -37.04 1.21 -15.93
C LYS A 41 -37.26 2.10 -17.18
N SER A 42 -36.47 1.76 -18.22
CA SER A 42 -36.84 1.53 -19.65
C SER A 42 -35.95 2.35 -20.62
N SER A 43 -34.98 1.75 -21.33
CA SER A 43 -35.03 1.00 -22.61
C SER A 43 -35.06 1.84 -23.91
N ASN A 44 -34.21 1.39 -24.86
CA ASN A 44 -34.16 1.56 -26.33
C ASN A 44 -33.34 2.74 -26.91
N THR A 45 -32.66 2.67 -28.07
CA THR A 45 -32.23 1.63 -29.04
C THR A 45 -31.42 2.33 -30.17
N ALA A 46 -30.53 1.59 -30.84
CA ALA A 46 -30.02 1.75 -32.23
C ALA A 46 -28.95 2.81 -32.57
N GLN A 47 -28.01 2.62 -33.52
CA GLN A 47 -27.38 1.45 -34.18
C GLN A 47 -26.26 1.97 -35.11
N THR A 48 -25.25 1.12 -35.38
CA THR A 48 -24.32 1.10 -36.56
C THR A 48 -23.34 2.29 -36.73
N VAL A 49 -22.08 2.14 -37.14
CA VAL A 49 -21.50 1.31 -38.22
C VAL A 49 -19.96 1.22 -38.08
N ALA A 50 -19.40 0.22 -38.77
CA ALA A 50 -18.03 0.12 -39.32
C ALA A 50 -17.00 -0.69 -38.51
N ASP A 51 -16.97 -1.98 -38.85
CA ASP A 51 -15.85 -2.89 -38.76
C ASP A 51 -14.54 -2.27 -39.26
N THR A 52 -13.46 -2.49 -38.53
CA THR A 52 -12.16 -2.76 -39.16
C THR A 52 -11.45 -3.82 -38.31
N ASN A 53 -11.61 -5.07 -38.75
CA ASN A 53 -10.77 -6.19 -38.35
C ASN A 53 -9.35 -5.93 -38.82
N ASN A 54 -8.40 -5.65 -37.91
CA ASN A 54 -7.10 -6.31 -37.88
C ASN A 54 -6.29 -5.88 -36.65
N SER A 55 -6.07 -6.78 -35.69
CA SER A 55 -4.78 -6.83 -35.00
C SER A 55 -4.64 -8.18 -34.29
N GLN A 56 -3.81 -9.04 -34.87
CA GLN A 56 -3.01 -10.06 -34.21
C GLN A 56 -3.48 -10.48 -32.80
N ASN A 57 -4.18 -11.62 -32.71
CA ASN A 57 -4.51 -12.26 -31.45
C ASN A 57 -3.25 -12.86 -30.81
N ASN A 58 -2.43 -12.00 -30.22
CA ASN A 58 -1.67 -12.30 -29.02
C ASN A 58 -2.41 -11.55 -27.91
N GLU A 59 -3.24 -12.24 -27.14
CA GLU A 59 -3.92 -11.63 -25.98
C GLU A 59 -2.85 -11.28 -24.94
N GLU A 60 -2.27 -10.08 -25.07
CA GLU A 60 -1.35 -9.55 -24.08
C GLU A 60 -2.14 -9.22 -22.84
N LEU A 61 -1.74 -9.81 -21.71
CA LEU A 61 -2.36 -9.58 -20.42
C LEU A 61 -2.31 -8.07 -20.09
N PRO A 62 -3.44 -7.43 -19.76
CA PRO A 62 -3.46 -6.03 -19.35
C PRO A 62 -2.46 -5.73 -18.24
N GLU A 63 -1.86 -4.55 -18.28
CA GLU A 63 -0.77 -4.15 -17.37
C GLU A 63 -1.18 -4.27 -15.88
N TYR A 64 -2.42 -3.92 -15.54
CA TYR A 64 -2.91 -4.02 -14.15
C TYR A 64 -2.96 -5.46 -13.64
N LEU A 65 -3.21 -6.45 -14.51
CA LEU A 65 -3.13 -7.87 -14.14
C LEU A 65 -1.68 -8.34 -14.04
N LYS A 66 -0.84 -7.93 -15.00
CA LYS A 66 0.59 -8.26 -15.01
C LYS A 66 1.29 -7.81 -13.73
N ASN A 67 0.96 -6.61 -13.23
CA ASN A 67 1.55 -6.04 -12.03
C ASN A 67 1.15 -6.77 -10.73
N LEU A 68 0.09 -7.58 -10.75
CA LEU A 68 -0.31 -8.43 -9.63
C LEU A 68 0.04 -9.91 -9.82
N GLN A 69 0.56 -10.30 -10.98
CA GLN A 69 0.83 -11.70 -11.30
C GLN A 69 1.82 -12.37 -10.33
N TRP A 70 2.71 -11.60 -9.70
CA TRP A 70 3.66 -12.09 -8.70
C TRP A 70 2.98 -12.86 -7.55
N VAL A 71 1.74 -12.48 -7.19
CA VAL A 71 1.03 -13.10 -6.06
C VAL A 71 0.60 -14.53 -6.35
N VAL A 72 0.59 -14.94 -7.63
CA VAL A 72 0.18 -16.31 -7.99
C VAL A 72 1.11 -17.34 -7.38
N GLU A 73 2.42 -17.07 -7.40
CA GLU A 73 3.49 -17.94 -6.93
C GLU A 73 4.08 -17.50 -5.58
N ALA A 74 3.50 -16.49 -4.94
CA ALA A 74 3.99 -15.95 -3.68
C ALA A 74 3.76 -16.91 -2.51
N ASP A 75 4.74 -17.03 -1.63
CA ASP A 75 4.72 -17.94 -0.49
C ASP A 75 5.17 -17.19 0.77
N VAL A 76 4.25 -17.05 1.73
CA VAL A 76 4.48 -16.23 2.92
C VAL A 76 5.65 -16.76 3.75
N GLU A 77 5.79 -18.07 3.92
CA GLU A 77 6.82 -18.66 4.77
C GLU A 77 8.21 -18.45 4.15
N LYS A 78 8.33 -18.77 2.86
CA LYS A 78 9.57 -18.61 2.10
C LYS A 78 10.01 -17.15 2.06
N ASP A 79 9.08 -16.24 1.75
CA ASP A 79 9.40 -14.82 1.60
C ASP A 79 9.71 -14.17 2.94
N LEU A 80 8.99 -14.55 4.02
CA LEU A 80 9.28 -14.10 5.38
C LEU A 80 10.66 -14.56 5.84
N LYS A 81 11.01 -15.84 5.61
CA LYS A 81 12.34 -16.37 5.93
C LYS A 81 13.43 -15.59 5.21
N ALA A 82 13.27 -15.36 3.91
CA ALA A 82 14.23 -14.59 3.13
C ALA A 82 14.36 -13.14 3.60
N ALA A 83 13.26 -12.53 4.06
CA ALA A 83 13.28 -11.17 4.62
C ALA A 83 14.03 -11.13 5.95
N VAL A 84 13.76 -12.07 6.86
CA VAL A 84 14.44 -12.18 8.16
C VAL A 84 15.94 -12.44 7.99
N GLU A 85 16.34 -13.33 7.08
CA GLU A 85 17.75 -13.60 6.76
C GLU A 85 18.51 -12.35 6.26
N LYS A 86 17.80 -11.40 5.66
CA LYS A 86 18.34 -10.14 5.15
C LYS A 86 18.13 -8.96 6.11
N SER A 87 17.53 -9.19 7.27
CA SER A 87 17.05 -8.14 8.18
C SER A 87 16.16 -7.09 7.50
N ASP A 88 15.38 -7.50 6.48
CA ASP A 88 14.34 -6.67 5.87
C ASP A 88 13.04 -6.84 6.66
N TYR A 89 12.77 -5.90 7.56
CA TYR A 89 11.54 -5.89 8.37
C TYR A 89 10.47 -4.94 7.82
N SER A 90 10.58 -4.55 6.55
CA SER A 90 9.64 -3.61 5.93
C SER A 90 8.26 -4.25 5.76
N PHE A 91 7.24 -3.58 6.30
CA PHE A 91 5.85 -4.01 6.13
C PHE A 91 5.36 -3.82 4.70
N LEU A 92 4.51 -4.73 4.23
CA LEU A 92 3.79 -4.59 2.97
C LEU A 92 2.61 -3.65 3.16
N THR A 93 2.61 -2.54 2.42
CA THR A 93 1.62 -1.47 2.56
C THR A 93 0.84 -1.27 1.27
N LEU A 94 -0.48 -1.09 1.38
CA LEU A 94 -1.34 -0.70 0.27
C LEU A 94 -1.12 0.78 -0.07
N ALA A 95 -0.95 1.09 -1.36
CA ALA A 95 -0.81 2.46 -1.86
C ALA A 95 -2.17 3.16 -1.97
N SER A 96 -2.84 3.37 -0.84
CA SER A 96 -4.08 4.14 -0.73
C SER A 96 -3.82 5.57 -0.24
N ARG A 97 -4.84 6.44 -0.29
CA ARG A 97 -4.76 7.85 0.17
C ARG A 97 -4.19 7.98 1.59
N VAL A 98 -4.58 7.07 2.47
CA VAL A 98 -3.91 6.82 3.74
C VAL A 98 -3.25 5.45 3.60
N PRO A 99 -1.93 5.30 3.83
CA PRO A 99 -1.27 4.01 3.74
C PRO A 99 -1.91 3.00 4.70
N VAL A 100 -2.32 1.85 4.18
CA VAL A 100 -2.90 0.76 4.98
C VAL A 100 -1.90 -0.38 5.04
N VAL A 101 -1.58 -0.85 6.24
CA VAL A 101 -0.75 -2.04 6.47
C VAL A 101 -1.66 -3.22 6.79
N PRO A 102 -1.96 -4.12 5.83
CA PRO A 102 -2.91 -5.21 6.09
C PRO A 102 -2.44 -6.08 7.25
N GLY A 103 -3.36 -6.42 8.16
CA GLY A 103 -3.07 -7.28 9.31
C GLY A 103 -2.48 -6.58 10.53
N ILE A 104 -2.25 -5.28 10.47
CA ILE A 104 -1.74 -4.45 11.57
C ILE A 104 -2.84 -3.48 12.02
N ASP A 105 -2.89 -3.18 13.31
CA ASP A 105 -3.81 -2.16 13.85
C ASP A 105 -3.48 -0.80 13.23
N PRO A 106 -4.46 -0.08 12.64
CA PRO A 106 -4.23 1.25 12.07
C PRO A 106 -3.60 2.26 13.04
N ASN A 107 -3.87 2.13 14.35
CA ASN A 107 -3.32 3.01 15.38
C ASN A 107 -1.83 2.72 15.67
N GLU A 108 -1.36 1.51 15.37
CA GLU A 108 0.04 1.11 15.53
C GLU A 108 0.85 1.25 14.23
N ALA A 109 0.17 1.26 13.08
CA ALA A 109 0.80 1.20 11.77
C ALA A 109 1.87 2.29 11.56
N ALA A 110 1.59 3.53 11.96
CA ALA A 110 2.53 4.64 11.80
C ALA A 110 3.84 4.45 12.60
N ASP A 111 3.74 4.02 13.87
CA ASP A 111 4.91 3.72 14.70
C ASP A 111 5.72 2.56 14.13
N LEU A 112 5.04 1.48 13.75
CA LEU A 112 5.68 0.29 13.19
C LEU A 112 6.38 0.58 11.86
N ILE A 113 5.77 1.38 10.98
CA ILE A 113 6.41 1.84 9.73
C ILE A 113 7.64 2.69 10.05
N SER A 114 7.56 3.60 11.03
CA SER A 114 8.69 4.46 11.40
C SER A 114 9.90 3.66 11.91
N ARG A 115 9.65 2.51 12.55
CA ARG A 115 10.69 1.67 13.15
C ARG A 115 11.26 0.63 12.20
N CYS A 116 10.39 -0.01 11.42
CA CYS A 116 10.73 -1.20 10.63
C CYS A 116 10.66 -0.97 9.12
N GLY A 117 10.16 0.19 8.69
CA GLY A 117 10.02 0.54 7.29
C GLY A 117 8.75 -0.02 6.64
N GLN A 118 8.57 0.35 5.38
CA GLN A 118 7.48 -0.14 4.55
C GLN A 118 7.91 -0.28 3.09
N LYS A 119 7.21 -1.14 2.38
CA LYS A 119 7.27 -1.31 0.93
C LYS A 119 5.85 -1.39 0.37
N TYR A 120 5.59 -0.67 -0.70
CA TYR A 120 4.29 -0.72 -1.35
C TYR A 120 4.11 -2.03 -2.09
N ILE A 121 2.91 -2.59 -2.00
CA ILE A 121 2.58 -3.85 -2.68
C ILE A 121 2.45 -3.56 -4.18
N PRO A 122 3.24 -4.20 -5.06
CA PRO A 122 3.18 -3.95 -6.49
C PRO A 122 1.79 -4.26 -7.06
N GLY A 123 1.27 -3.34 -7.89
CA GLY A 123 -0.03 -3.49 -8.54
C GLY A 123 -1.25 -3.31 -7.62
N LEU A 124 -1.06 -2.98 -6.34
CA LEU A 124 -2.15 -2.89 -5.37
C LEU A 124 -2.48 -1.43 -5.00
N GLY A 125 -3.63 -0.97 -5.48
CA GLY A 125 -4.20 0.34 -5.19
C GLY A 125 -5.67 0.26 -4.75
N ASP A 126 -6.36 1.39 -4.79
CA ASP A 126 -7.77 1.54 -4.43
C ASP A 126 -8.74 1.22 -5.58
N VAL A 127 -8.25 1.12 -6.81
CA VAL A 127 -9.05 0.82 -8.01
C VAL A 127 -9.07 -0.68 -8.31
N ILE A 128 -10.26 -1.22 -8.59
CA ILE A 128 -10.46 -2.56 -9.14
C ILE A 128 -10.98 -2.45 -10.57
N PHE A 129 -10.32 -3.10 -11.53
CA PHE A 129 -10.63 -2.98 -12.96
C PHE A 129 -11.66 -4.00 -13.46
N ASP A 130 -11.46 -5.29 -13.14
CA ASP A 130 -12.32 -6.40 -13.55
C ASP A 130 -12.23 -7.58 -12.56
N ASP A 131 -13.01 -8.64 -12.81
CA ASP A 131 -13.08 -9.83 -11.96
C ASP A 131 -11.73 -10.57 -11.82
N ALA A 132 -10.90 -10.55 -12.87
CA ALA A 132 -9.58 -11.19 -12.82
C ALA A 132 -8.64 -10.39 -11.89
N HIS A 133 -8.72 -9.07 -11.98
CA HIS A 133 -7.97 -8.14 -11.14
C HIS A 133 -8.43 -8.24 -9.69
N GLU A 134 -9.74 -8.30 -9.44
CA GLU A 134 -10.29 -8.47 -8.08
C GLU A 134 -9.75 -9.73 -7.40
N LYS A 135 -9.69 -10.86 -8.12
CA LYS A 135 -9.15 -12.12 -7.58
C LYS A 135 -7.69 -11.99 -7.19
N LEU A 136 -6.86 -11.41 -8.05
CA LEU A 136 -5.44 -11.19 -7.76
C LEU A 136 -5.24 -10.16 -6.64
N HIS A 137 -6.04 -9.09 -6.64
CA HIS A 137 -6.02 -8.04 -5.60
C HIS A 137 -6.34 -8.63 -4.23
N SER A 138 -7.42 -9.41 -4.13
CA SER A 138 -7.81 -10.11 -2.90
C SER A 138 -6.76 -11.11 -2.42
N LYS A 139 -6.13 -11.84 -3.36
CA LYS A 139 -5.00 -12.74 -3.05
C LYS A 139 -3.81 -11.95 -2.50
N ALA A 140 -3.47 -10.81 -3.09
CA ALA A 140 -2.36 -9.96 -2.64
C ALA A 140 -2.62 -9.32 -1.28
N MET A 141 -3.85 -8.85 -1.02
CA MET A 141 -4.27 -8.37 0.30
C MET A 141 -4.17 -9.47 1.37
N SER A 142 -4.59 -10.69 1.03
CA SER A 142 -4.53 -11.85 1.94
C SER A 142 -3.10 -12.30 2.22
N TYR A 143 -2.23 -12.27 1.21
CA TYR A 143 -0.79 -12.52 1.35
C TYR A 143 -0.15 -11.47 2.28
N ALA A 144 -0.36 -10.18 2.00
CA ALA A 144 0.22 -9.09 2.78
C ALA A 144 -0.23 -9.14 4.24
N LYS A 145 -1.51 -9.44 4.49
CA LYS A 145 -2.05 -9.58 5.85
C LYS A 145 -1.33 -10.67 6.65
N GLN A 146 -1.08 -11.83 6.04
CA GLN A 146 -0.39 -12.95 6.70
C GLN A 146 1.09 -12.62 6.92
N TYR A 147 1.77 -12.14 5.88
CA TYR A 147 3.18 -11.75 5.94
C TYR A 147 3.43 -10.70 7.03
N ASN A 148 2.66 -9.61 7.05
CA ASN A 148 2.84 -8.53 8.02
C ASN A 148 2.59 -8.99 9.46
N LYS A 149 1.56 -9.83 9.68
CA LYS A 149 1.25 -10.37 11.00
C LYS A 149 2.41 -11.20 11.55
N GLU A 150 3.03 -12.03 10.70
CA GLU A 150 4.17 -12.85 11.09
C GLU A 150 5.47 -12.04 11.20
N LEU A 151 5.66 -11.01 10.37
CA LEU A 151 6.82 -10.12 10.43
C LEU A 151 6.86 -9.29 11.72
N LEU A 152 5.70 -8.97 12.29
CA LEU A 152 5.56 -8.14 13.48
C LEU A 152 6.43 -8.59 14.66
N LYS A 153 6.58 -9.91 14.86
CA LYS A 153 7.41 -10.45 15.95
C LYS A 153 8.89 -10.07 15.77
N TYR A 154 9.41 -10.21 14.55
CA TYR A 154 10.80 -9.86 14.21
C TYR A 154 11.04 -8.36 14.28
N CYS A 155 10.09 -7.55 13.79
CA CYS A 155 10.16 -6.10 13.89
C CYS A 155 10.23 -5.63 15.36
N LYS A 156 9.41 -6.22 16.25
CA LYS A 156 9.43 -5.92 17.69
C LYS A 156 10.74 -6.36 18.34
N GLU A 157 11.28 -7.53 17.99
CA GLU A 157 12.55 -8.04 18.51
C GLU A 157 13.76 -7.21 18.08
N ALA A 158 13.80 -6.76 16.82
CA ALA A 158 14.91 -5.97 16.28
C ALA A 158 14.95 -4.52 16.81
N SER A 159 13.87 -4.05 17.41
CA SER A 159 13.72 -2.67 17.91
C SER A 159 13.68 -2.58 19.44
N MET A 160 13.95 -3.68 20.14
CA MET A 160 14.29 -3.73 21.57
C MET A 160 15.79 -3.54 21.76
#